data_AF-A0A7C9DHR0-F1
#
_entry.id   AF-A0A7C9DHR0-F1
#
_cell.length_a   1.000
_cell.length_b   1.000
_cell.length_c   1.000
_cell.angle_alpha   90.00
_cell.angle_beta   90.00
_cell.angle_gamma   90.00
#
_symmetry.space_group_name_H-M   'P 1'
#
loop_
_entity.id
_entity.type
_entity.pdbx_description
1 polymer ?
#
loop_
_entity_poly.entity_id
_entity_poly.type
_entity_poly.pdbx_seq_one_letter_code
_entity_poly.pdbx_strand_id
1 'polypeptide(L)'
;VIISSAAVTKEALQKNDLSSSNRNVVDAVRALNHHQNSVVWLPVSPQWRNLRKLCNSLVFSARSLEATRTLQRSKVKDLLSYAQKCSEAGIAVDIGQAAFTTILNLLSNTFFSVDLEGSTSQLSREFRKTVQ
;
A
#
# COMPACT_ATOMS: atom_id res chain seq x y z
N VAL A 1 21.49 -2.10 14.81
CA VAL A 1 21.36 -0.81 15.54
C VAL A 1 19.89 -0.46 15.64
N ILE A 2 19.40 -0.09 16.82
CA ILE A 2 18.01 0.37 17.02
C ILE A 2 18.07 1.87 17.33
N ILE A 3 17.29 2.67 16.60
CA ILE A 3 17.16 4.11 16.83
C ILE A 3 15.83 4.36 17.53
N SER A 4 15.86 4.89 18.74
CA SER A 4 14.67 5.05 19.61
C SER A 4 14.46 6.47 20.14
N SER A 5 15.11 7.47 19.54
CA SER A 5 14.92 8.89 19.90
C SER A 5 14.73 9.77 18.67
N ALA A 6 13.89 10.79 18.79
CA ALA A 6 13.61 11.73 17.69
C ALA A 6 14.87 12.45 17.20
N ALA A 7 15.77 12.82 18.13
CA ALA A 7 17.03 13.47 17.81
C ALA A 7 17.89 12.58 16.90
N VAL A 8 18.11 11.32 17.27
CA VAL A 8 18.93 10.39 16.48
C VAL A 8 18.24 10.00 15.17
N THR A 9 16.91 9.87 15.16
CA THR A 9 16.15 9.66 13.92
C THR A 9 16.34 10.80 12.92
N LYS A 10 16.33 12.06 13.38
CA LYS A 10 16.60 13.23 12.53
C LYS A 10 18.02 13.19 11.97
N GLU A 11 19.00 12.84 12.80
CA GLU A 11 20.38 12.67 12.35
C GLU A 11 20.49 11.61 11.26
N ALA A 12 19.88 10.43 11.47
CA ALA A 12 20.03 9.30 10.58
C ALA A 12 19.22 9.41 9.27
N LEU A 13 17.99 9.94 9.32
CA LEU A 13 17.05 9.91 8.18
C LEU A 13 16.91 11.26 7.46
N GLN A 14 17.48 12.35 7.99
CA GLN A 14 17.41 13.66 7.35
C GLN A 14 18.79 14.29 7.12
N LYS A 15 19.68 14.27 8.11
CA LYS A 15 21.00 14.91 7.97
C LYS A 15 22.04 14.00 7.32
N ASN A 16 22.02 12.71 7.63
CA ASN A 16 22.94 11.70 7.11
C ASN A 16 22.19 10.57 6.37
N ASP A 17 21.09 10.91 5.72
CA ASP A 17 20.11 9.98 5.12
C ASP A 17 20.75 9.03 4.10
N LEU A 18 21.68 9.49 3.27
CA LEU A 18 22.34 8.65 2.25
C LEU A 18 23.02 7.41 2.84
N SER A 19 23.60 7.51 4.04
CA SER A 19 24.28 6.40 4.70
C SER A 19 23.32 5.31 5.21
N SER A 20 22.06 5.68 5.46
CA SER A 20 21.03 4.81 6.07
C SER A 20 19.87 4.49 5.13
N SER A 21 19.89 5.00 3.89
CA SER A 21 18.80 4.89 2.92
C SER A 21 18.69 3.53 2.25
N ASN A 22 19.79 2.77 2.17
CA ASN A 22 19.79 1.44 1.59
C ASN A 22 19.13 0.44 2.55
N ARG A 23 18.39 -0.53 1.99
CA ARG A 23 17.68 -1.53 2.79
C ARG A 23 18.38 -2.89 2.78
N ASN A 24 18.21 -3.63 3.86
CA ASN A 24 18.67 -5.01 3.95
C ASN A 24 17.77 -5.93 3.12
N VAL A 25 18.34 -6.56 2.10
CA VAL A 25 17.63 -7.47 1.20
C VAL A 25 17.51 -8.85 1.85
N VAL A 26 16.32 -9.18 2.36
CA VAL A 26 15.99 -10.51 2.90
C VAL A 26 15.66 -11.50 1.77
N ASP A 27 15.76 -12.81 2.04
CA ASP A 27 15.60 -13.83 0.99
C ASP A 27 14.22 -13.82 0.32
N ALA A 28 13.16 -13.55 1.07
CA ALA A 28 11.80 -13.46 0.53
C ALA A 28 11.68 -12.43 -0.62
N VAL A 29 12.44 -11.34 -0.58
CA VAL A 29 12.41 -10.28 -1.61
C VAL A 29 13.39 -10.54 -2.76
N ARG A 30 14.14 -11.65 -2.71
CA ARG A 30 14.97 -12.12 -3.83
C ARG A 30 14.18 -12.92 -4.85
N ALA A 31 13.00 -13.43 -4.47
CA ALA A 31 12.08 -14.09 -5.39
C ALA A 31 11.88 -13.23 -6.65
N LEU A 32 11.99 -13.86 -7.82
CA LEU A 32 11.87 -13.21 -9.14
C LEU A 32 12.79 -11.99 -9.32
N ASN A 33 13.94 -11.95 -8.62
CA ASN A 33 14.87 -10.82 -8.61
C ASN A 33 14.21 -9.49 -8.20
N HIS A 34 13.16 -9.52 -7.36
CA HIS A 34 12.36 -8.34 -7.03
C HIS A 34 13.20 -7.19 -6.45
N HIS A 35 14.16 -7.49 -5.57
CA HIS A 35 15.10 -6.50 -5.01
C HIS A 35 15.91 -5.70 -6.05
N GLN A 36 16.12 -6.22 -7.26
CA GLN A 36 16.88 -5.56 -8.33
C GLN A 36 16.04 -4.57 -9.15
N ASN A 37 14.72 -4.59 -8.99
CA ASN A 37 13.80 -3.78 -9.81
C ASN A 37 12.78 -3.00 -8.97
N SER A 38 12.71 -3.26 -7.67
CA SER A 38 11.74 -2.65 -6.77
C SER A 38 12.17 -1.26 -6.30
N VAL A 39 11.29 -0.27 -6.42
CA VAL A 39 11.48 1.07 -5.85
C VAL A 39 11.66 1.05 -4.32
N VAL A 40 11.22 -0.02 -3.66
CA VAL A 40 11.31 -0.19 -2.20
C VAL A 40 12.69 -0.71 -1.78
N TRP A 41 13.30 -1.61 -2.56
CA TRP A 41 14.51 -2.37 -2.17
C TRP A 41 15.78 -1.99 -2.95
N LEU A 42 15.65 -1.32 -4.08
CA LEU A 42 16.81 -0.83 -4.83
C LEU A 42 17.65 0.11 -3.94
N PRO A 43 18.99 0.01 -3.98
CA PRO A 43 19.85 0.99 -3.32
C PRO A 43 19.75 2.35 -4.01
N VAL A 44 20.14 3.40 -3.29
CA VAL A 44 20.20 4.76 -3.83
C VAL A 44 21.12 4.78 -5.05
N SER A 45 20.50 4.91 -6.22
CA SER A 45 21.14 4.83 -7.53
C SER A 45 20.35 5.69 -8.53
N PRO A 46 20.91 6.00 -9.72
CA PRO A 46 20.18 6.71 -10.76
C PRO A 46 18.85 6.04 -11.13
N GLN A 47 18.82 4.70 -11.22
CA GLN A 47 17.60 3.93 -11.48
C GLN A 47 16.55 4.13 -10.39
N TRP A 48 16.94 4.01 -9.12
CA TRP A 48 16.04 4.24 -7.99
C TRP A 48 15.48 5.68 -7.98
N ARG A 49 16.34 6.67 -8.23
CA ARG A 49 15.93 8.09 -8.30
C ARG A 49 14.92 8.33 -9.43
N ASN A 50 15.13 7.71 -10.59
CA ASN A 50 14.22 7.80 -11.72
C ASN A 50 12.86 7.18 -11.41
N LEU A 51 12.82 5.98 -10.81
CA LEU A 51 11.57 5.34 -10.37
C LEU A 51 10.83 6.19 -9.33
N ARG A 52 11.53 6.73 -8.32
CA ARG A 52 10.96 7.65 -7.31
C ARG A 52 10.37 8.89 -7.95
N LYS A 53 11.06 9.48 -8.94
CA LYS A 53 10.56 10.65 -9.68
C LYS A 53 9.26 10.31 -10.43
N LEU A 54 9.23 9.18 -11.14
CA LEU A 54 8.04 8.70 -11.85
C LEU A 54 6.86 8.47 -10.90
N CYS A 55 7.08 7.78 -9.77
CA CYS A 55 6.05 7.58 -8.76
C CYS A 55 5.49 8.91 -8.26
N ASN A 56 6.35 9.87 -7.92
CA ASN A 56 5.92 11.18 -7.42
C ASN A 56 5.17 12.00 -8.48
N SER A 57 5.58 11.94 -9.76
CA SER A 57 4.96 12.74 -10.82
C SER A 57 3.70 12.13 -11.41
N LEU A 58 3.59 10.80 -11.43
CA LEU A 58 2.50 10.10 -12.10
C LEU A 58 1.50 9.50 -11.12
N VAL A 59 1.98 8.76 -10.12
CA VAL A 59 1.13 8.01 -9.19
C VAL A 59 0.66 8.87 -8.03
N PHE A 60 1.58 9.60 -7.40
CA PHE A 60 1.33 10.39 -6.18
C PHE A 60 1.23 11.90 -6.43
N SER A 61 1.05 12.32 -7.68
CA SER A 61 0.86 13.74 -7.98
C SER A 61 -0.49 14.23 -7.46
N ALA A 62 -0.59 15.53 -7.16
CA ALA A 62 -1.85 16.14 -6.71
C ALA A 62 -3.00 15.86 -7.69
N ARG A 63 -2.73 15.85 -9.00
CA ARG A 63 -3.71 15.50 -10.04
C ARG A 63 -4.18 14.04 -9.93
N SER A 64 -3.26 13.10 -9.76
CA SER A 64 -3.60 11.67 -9.60
C SER A 64 -4.40 11.43 -8.32
N LEU A 65 -4.00 12.07 -7.21
CA LEU A 65 -4.72 12.00 -5.94
C LEU A 65 -6.12 12.61 -6.05
N GLU A 66 -6.29 13.69 -6.80
CA GLU A 66 -7.61 14.27 -7.07
C GLU A 66 -8.47 13.33 -7.92
N ALA A 67 -7.92 12.77 -9.00
CA ALA A 67 -8.62 11.85 -9.88
C ALA A 67 -9.15 10.61 -9.15
N THR A 68 -8.41 10.12 -8.15
CA THR A 68 -8.79 8.95 -7.35
C THR A 68 -9.72 9.29 -6.18
N ARG A 69 -9.96 10.57 -5.86
CA ARG A 69 -10.78 10.99 -4.71
C ARG A 69 -12.22 10.49 -4.79
N THR A 70 -12.83 10.57 -5.96
CA THR A 70 -14.22 10.10 -6.16
C THR A 70 -14.32 8.59 -5.92
N LEU A 71 -13.35 7.83 -6.42
CA LEU A 71 -13.26 6.39 -6.20
C LEU A 71 -13.08 6.06 -4.71
N GLN A 72 -12.18 6.75 -4.00
CA GLN A 72 -11.98 6.57 -2.56
C GLN A 72 -13.28 6.79 -1.78
N ARG A 73 -14.00 7.88 -2.10
CA ARG A 73 -15.31 8.15 -1.49
C ARG A 73 -16.33 7.06 -1.78
N SER A 74 -16.33 6.51 -2.99
CA SER A 74 -17.20 5.38 -3.34
C SER A 74 -16.88 4.16 -2.48
N LYS A 75 -15.61 3.73 -2.42
CA LYS A 75 -15.22 2.52 -1.66
C LYS A 75 -15.44 2.67 -0.15
N VAL A 76 -15.38 3.89 0.39
CA VAL A 76 -15.79 4.18 1.78
C VAL A 76 -17.31 4.04 1.96
N LYS A 77 -18.12 4.51 1.01
CA LYS A 77 -19.58 4.31 1.05
C LYS A 77 -19.95 2.84 0.96
N ASP A 78 -19.23 2.05 0.16
CA ASP A 78 -19.45 0.61 0.04
C ASP A 78 -19.16 -0.09 1.38
N LEU A 79 -18.06 0.29 2.04
CA LEU A 79 -17.71 -0.20 3.38
C LEU A 79 -18.77 0.16 4.43
N LEU A 80 -19.26 1.40 4.43
CA LEU A 80 -20.33 1.84 5.33
C LEU A 80 -21.63 1.06 5.08
N SER A 81 -22.00 0.86 3.81
CA SER A 81 -23.18 0.07 3.43
C SER A 81 -23.06 -1.38 3.88
N TYR A 82 -21.86 -1.97 3.78
CA TYR A 82 -21.58 -3.31 4.32
C TYR A 82 -21.75 -3.35 5.84
N ALA A 83 -21.16 -2.39 6.56
CA ALA A 83 -21.27 -2.32 8.02
C ALA A 83 -22.72 -2.12 8.48
N GLN A 84 -23.50 -1.30 7.76
CA GLN A 84 -24.93 -1.12 8.03
C GLN A 84 -25.70 -2.43 7.87
N LYS A 85 -25.49 -3.16 6.78
CA LYS A 85 -26.13 -4.48 6.56
C LYS A 85 -25.78 -5.48 7.67
N CYS A 86 -24.52 -5.51 8.10
CA CYS A 86 -24.11 -6.34 9.24
C CYS A 86 -24.83 -5.93 10.53
N SER A 87 -24.96 -4.63 10.79
CA SER A 87 -25.68 -4.10 11.95
C SER A 87 -27.16 -4.51 11.93
N GLU A 88 -27.83 -4.34 10.79
CA GLU A 88 -29.24 -4.73 10.61
C GLU A 88 -29.46 -6.23 10.82
N ALA A 89 -28.48 -7.04 10.43
CA ALA A 89 -28.50 -8.50 10.61
C ALA A 89 -28.00 -8.97 11.99
N GLY A 90 -27.51 -8.07 12.86
CA GLY A 90 -26.90 -8.44 14.14
C GLY A 90 -25.59 -9.24 14.02
N ILE A 91 -24.89 -9.11 12.89
CA ILE A 91 -23.66 -9.84 12.58
C ILE A 91 -22.43 -8.98 12.94
N ALA A 92 -21.47 -9.58 13.64
CA ALA A 92 -20.20 -8.92 13.95
C ALA A 92 -19.36 -8.68 12.68
N VAL A 93 -18.73 -7.50 12.59
CA VAL A 93 -17.86 -7.13 11.48
C VAL A 93 -16.40 -7.46 11.81
N ASP A 94 -15.76 -8.29 11.00
CA ASP A 94 -14.28 -8.41 11.00
C ASP A 94 -13.69 -7.17 10.33
N ILE A 95 -13.30 -6.18 11.14
CA ILE A 95 -12.73 -4.92 10.68
C ILE A 95 -11.43 -5.12 9.89
N GLY A 96 -10.61 -6.11 10.28
CA GLY A 96 -9.37 -6.40 9.58
C GLY A 96 -9.65 -6.92 8.16
N GLN A 97 -10.64 -7.79 8.00
CA GLN A 97 -11.03 -8.30 6.69
C GLN A 97 -11.71 -7.22 5.85
N ALA A 98 -12.61 -6.44 6.46
CA ALA A 98 -13.30 -5.36 5.79
C ALA A 98 -12.29 -4.31 5.27
N ALA A 99 -11.38 -3.84 6.12
CA ALA A 99 -10.33 -2.89 5.74
C ALA A 99 -9.42 -3.43 4.64
N PHE A 100 -8.98 -4.70 4.75
CA PHE A 100 -8.15 -5.34 3.74
C PHE A 100 -8.85 -5.37 2.37
N THR A 101 -10.12 -5.77 2.36
CA THR A 101 -10.94 -5.87 1.14
C THR A 101 -11.15 -4.49 0.51
N THR A 102 -11.47 -3.48 1.31
CA THR A 102 -11.64 -2.10 0.84
C THR A 102 -10.36 -1.53 0.24
N ILE A 103 -9.21 -1.74 0.90
CA ILE A 103 -7.91 -1.27 0.40
C ILE A 103 -7.54 -1.98 -0.90
N LEU A 104 -7.73 -3.31 -0.96
CA LEU A 104 -7.45 -4.08 -2.17
C LEU A 104 -8.30 -3.59 -3.34
N ASN A 105 -9.60 -3.40 -3.15
CA ASN A 105 -10.49 -2.88 -4.19
C ASN A 105 -10.11 -1.47 -4.63
N LEU A 106 -9.73 -0.60 -3.69
CA LEU A 106 -9.28 0.74 -4.01
C LEU A 106 -8.00 0.71 -4.87
N LEU A 107 -7.00 -0.10 -4.50
CA LEU A 107 -5.76 -0.22 -5.23
C LEU A 107 -5.98 -0.83 -6.62
N SER A 108 -6.73 -1.93 -6.70
CA SER A 108 -7.03 -2.59 -7.97
C SER A 108 -7.77 -1.68 -8.95
N ASN A 109 -8.74 -0.90 -8.46
CA ASN A 109 -9.46 0.04 -9.29
C ASN A 109 -8.60 1.26 -9.66
N THR A 110 -7.75 1.75 -8.76
CA THR A 110 -6.83 2.87 -9.05
C THR A 110 -5.81 2.52 -10.13
N PHE A 111 -5.21 1.32 -10.08
CA PHE A 111 -4.12 0.95 -10.99
C PHE A 111 -4.59 0.25 -12.27
N PHE A 112 -5.70 -0.48 -12.20
CA PHE A 112 -6.15 -1.34 -13.30
C PHE A 112 -7.58 -1.02 -13.78
N SER A 113 -8.26 -0.05 -13.15
CA SER A 113 -9.68 0.24 -13.39
C SER A 113 -10.59 -0.99 -13.25
N VAL A 114 -10.15 -1.99 -12.48
CA VAL A 114 -10.90 -3.20 -12.21
C VAL A 114 -11.69 -3.02 -10.93
N ASP A 115 -13.00 -3.15 -11.01
CA ASP A 115 -13.84 -3.36 -9.83
C ASP A 115 -13.98 -4.85 -9.57
N LEU A 116 -13.57 -5.30 -8.38
CA LEU A 116 -13.55 -6.72 -8.04
C LEU A 116 -14.84 -7.17 -7.34
N GLU A 117 -15.89 -6.34 -7.32
CA GLU A 117 -17.17 -6.63 -6.64
C GLU A 117 -17.71 -8.04 -6.95
N GLY A 118 -18.27 -8.69 -5.93
CA GLY A 118 -18.81 -10.07 -6.00
C GLY A 118 -17.75 -11.18 -5.87
N SER A 119 -16.59 -11.04 -6.50
CA SER A 119 -15.48 -12.02 -6.42
C SER A 119 -14.51 -11.76 -5.25
N THR A 120 -14.57 -10.56 -4.63
CA THR A 120 -13.53 -10.12 -3.70
C THR A 120 -13.56 -10.80 -2.34
N SER A 121 -14.70 -11.22 -1.79
CA SER A 121 -14.70 -11.68 -0.38
C SER A 121 -13.88 -12.95 -0.18
N GLN A 122 -13.85 -13.83 -1.19
CA GLN A 122 -13.06 -15.05 -1.18
C GLN A 122 -11.63 -14.76 -1.62
N LEU A 123 -11.44 -14.07 -2.77
CA LEU A 123 -10.11 -13.72 -3.27
C LEU A 123 -9.32 -12.86 -2.28
N SER A 124 -9.92 -11.85 -1.67
CA SER A 124 -9.26 -11.01 -0.64
C SER A 124 -8.93 -11.81 0.61
N ARG A 125 -9.74 -12.79 0.99
CA ARG A 125 -9.50 -13.64 2.16
C ARG A 125 -8.39 -14.64 1.90
N GLU A 126 -8.37 -15.26 0.73
CA GLU A 126 -7.29 -16.13 0.26
C GLU A 126 -5.99 -15.33 0.13
N PHE A 127 -6.04 -14.17 -0.51
CA PHE A 127 -4.88 -13.30 -0.65
C PHE A 127 -4.36 -12.81 0.71
N ARG A 128 -5.24 -12.43 1.64
CA ARG A 128 -4.85 -12.06 3.01
C ARG A 128 -4.14 -13.20 3.73
N LYS A 129 -4.60 -14.45 3.58
CA LYS A 129 -3.95 -15.63 4.16
C LYS A 129 -2.56 -15.89 3.57
N THR A 130 -2.33 -15.55 2.30
CA THR A 130 -1.02 -15.72 1.64
C THR A 130 -0.01 -14.65 2.04
N VAL A 131 -0.46 -13.45 2.40
CA VAL A 131 0.40 -12.29 2.71
C VAL A 131 0.75 -12.19 4.19
N GLN A 132 -0.01 -12.84 5.08
CA GLN A 132 0.25 -12.92 6.53
C GLN A 132 1.22 -14.05 6.86
#